data_AF-A0AA37LX36-F1
#
_entry.id   AF-A0AA37LX36-F1
#
_cell.length_a   1.000
_cell.length_b   1.000
_cell.length_c   1.000
_cell.angle_alpha   90.00
_cell.angle_beta   90.00
_cell.angle_gamma   90.00
#
_symmetry.space_group_name_H-M   'P 1'
#
loop_
_entity.id
_entity.type
_entity.pdbx_description
1 polymer ?
#
loop_
_entity_poly.entity_id
_entity_poly.type
_entity_poly.pdbx_seq_one_letter_code
_entity_poly.pdbx_strand_id
1 'polypeptide(L)'
;MGKTAGENDDLVFRYANRSVPLPNCMLFSTRCNSDPVVSIPGPSIAYLHSTTITTAREHSLQHVWKPRFSPPTWSLYKLRLARLTPPDAARDPYIAAVLIAMAQEQQVQQRPLAPSASQVFCVHVLVGNADDNSHIRVHTAGVTGTFLDKLADPLSPLAPTACFQIYTSALQYEPFPTFQERVVRVMFPCGQKRKIGMGDGAGDEVW
;
A
#
# COMPACT_ATOMS: atom_id res chain seq x y z
N MET A 1 17.61 24.45 -10.12
CA MET A 1 17.72 23.36 -11.11
C MET A 1 17.11 22.12 -10.47
N GLY A 2 15.83 21.87 -10.76
CA GLY A 2 15.05 20.81 -10.11
C GLY A 2 15.32 19.45 -10.75
N LYS A 3 15.76 18.47 -9.95
CA LYS A 3 15.68 17.06 -10.32
C LYS A 3 14.25 16.59 -10.11
N THR A 4 13.51 16.40 -11.20
CA THR A 4 12.24 15.67 -11.22
C THR A 4 12.32 14.65 -12.35
N ALA A 5 12.43 13.37 -12.01
CA ALA A 5 11.92 12.21 -12.77
C ALA A 5 12.54 10.94 -12.19
N GLY A 6 11.73 10.17 -11.46
CA GLY A 6 11.85 8.72 -11.23
C GLY A 6 13.25 8.17 -10.96
N GLU A 7 13.82 8.45 -9.80
CA GLU A 7 14.75 7.49 -9.22
C GLU A 7 13.89 6.26 -8.86
N ASN A 8 14.14 5.13 -9.52
CA ASN A 8 13.49 3.87 -9.18
C ASN A 8 14.01 3.47 -7.80
N ASP A 9 13.35 3.95 -6.76
CA ASP A 9 13.58 3.48 -5.41
C ASP A 9 13.11 2.01 -5.38
N ASP A 10 14.09 1.11 -5.35
CA ASP A 10 13.84 -0.33 -5.22
C ASP A 10 13.21 -0.59 -3.85
N LEU A 11 11.88 -0.57 -3.81
CA LEU A 11 11.14 -0.90 -2.61
C LEU A 11 11.39 -2.37 -2.25
N VAL A 12 11.86 -2.60 -1.03
CA VAL A 12 12.22 -3.94 -0.55
C VAL A 12 11.29 -4.35 0.58
N PHE A 13 10.64 -5.51 0.41
CA PHE A 13 9.91 -6.15 1.48
C PHE A 13 10.86 -6.93 2.40
N ARG A 14 10.75 -6.71 3.71
CA ARG A 14 11.60 -7.37 4.71
C ARG A 14 10.81 -8.36 5.56
N TYR A 15 11.32 -9.58 5.70
CA TYR A 15 10.74 -10.61 6.57
C TYR A 15 11.83 -11.52 7.13
N ALA A 16 11.86 -11.73 8.44
CA ALA A 16 12.84 -12.59 9.11
C ALA A 16 14.30 -12.28 8.71
N ASN A 17 14.65 -10.98 8.67
CA ASN A 17 15.93 -10.47 8.19
C ASN A 17 16.29 -10.81 6.72
N ARG A 18 15.31 -11.26 5.92
CA ARG A 18 15.44 -11.42 4.47
C ARG A 18 14.81 -10.26 3.75
N SER A 19 15.44 -9.88 2.64
CA SER A 19 15.00 -8.80 1.76
C SER A 19 14.49 -9.43 0.46
N VAL A 20 13.28 -9.08 0.06
CA VAL A 20 12.66 -9.54 -1.18
C VAL A 20 12.39 -8.32 -2.05
N PRO A 21 12.95 -8.24 -3.27
CA PRO A 21 12.67 -7.15 -4.18
C PRO A 21 11.20 -7.21 -4.63
N LEU A 22 10.55 -6.06 -4.64
CA LEU A 22 9.17 -5.94 -5.08
C LEU A 22 9.09 -5.55 -6.57
N PRO A 23 7.92 -5.71 -7.21
CA PRO A 23 7.69 -5.20 -8.54
C PRO A 23 7.95 -3.69 -8.58
N ASN A 24 8.52 -3.21 -9.69
CA ASN A 24 8.75 -1.79 -9.88
C ASN A 24 7.44 -1.02 -9.71
N CYS A 25 7.47 -0.05 -8.80
CA CYS A 25 6.36 0.84 -8.50
C CYS A 25 6.89 2.28 -8.41
N MET A 26 6.02 3.26 -8.67
CA MET A 26 6.39 4.67 -8.51
C MET A 26 6.02 5.10 -7.10
N LEU A 27 7.00 5.49 -6.30
CA LEU A 27 6.80 5.97 -4.94
C LEU A 27 6.63 7.50 -4.91
N PHE A 28 5.71 7.95 -4.07
CA PHE A 28 5.46 9.36 -3.78
C PHE A 28 5.55 9.59 -2.27
N SER A 29 6.48 10.45 -1.88
CA SER A 29 6.65 10.89 -0.50
C SER A 29 6.12 12.31 -0.36
N THR A 30 5.36 12.55 0.69
CA THR A 30 4.96 13.92 1.04
C THR A 30 6.19 14.64 1.59
N ARG A 31 6.55 15.79 1.06
CA ARG A 31 7.51 16.68 1.72
C ARG A 31 6.72 17.55 2.70
N CYS A 32 6.91 17.35 4.00
CA CYS A 32 6.48 18.35 4.97
C CYS A 32 7.39 19.57 4.81
N ASN A 33 6.84 20.67 4.33
CA ASN A 33 7.57 21.92 4.08
C ASN A 33 7.42 22.92 5.25
N SER A 34 7.08 22.43 6.45
CA SER A 34 6.90 23.24 7.65
C SER A 34 7.76 22.71 8.79
N ASP A 35 8.78 23.51 9.12
CA ASP A 35 9.71 23.44 10.25
C ASP A 35 10.76 22.30 10.29
N PRO A 36 12.06 22.60 10.53
CA PRO A 36 13.15 21.63 10.51
C PRO A 36 13.19 20.68 11.72
N VAL A 37 12.12 20.60 12.53
CA VAL A 37 12.10 19.82 13.79
C VAL A 37 11.13 18.63 13.74
N VAL A 38 10.24 18.53 12.75
CA VAL A 38 9.19 17.50 12.76
C VAL A 38 9.06 16.78 11.41
N SER A 39 9.47 15.51 11.43
CA SER A 39 9.06 14.40 10.54
C SER A 39 9.48 14.49 9.08
N ILE A 40 10.54 13.76 8.72
CA ILE A 40 10.76 13.31 7.33
C ILE A 40 9.66 12.29 7.02
N PRO A 41 8.71 12.56 6.11
CA PRO A 41 7.67 11.60 5.80
C PRO A 41 8.22 10.56 4.82
N GLY A 42 8.14 9.29 5.20
CA GLY A 42 8.42 8.18 4.28
C GLY A 42 7.40 8.11 3.14
N PRO A 43 7.61 7.21 2.17
CA PRO A 43 6.68 7.06 1.06
C PRO A 43 5.30 6.72 1.62
N SER A 44 4.31 7.53 1.24
CA SER A 44 2.93 7.38 1.72
C SER A 44 2.02 6.86 0.62
N ILE A 45 2.41 7.04 -0.64
CA ILE A 45 1.62 6.64 -1.79
C ILE A 45 2.55 5.93 -2.77
N ALA A 46 2.14 4.76 -3.28
CA ALA A 46 2.78 4.11 -4.41
C ALA A 46 1.78 3.97 -5.57
N TYR A 47 2.28 3.99 -6.79
CA TYR A 47 1.53 3.58 -7.97
C TYR A 47 2.12 2.30 -8.55
N LEU A 48 1.24 1.34 -8.82
CA LEU A 48 1.56 0.03 -9.36
C LEU A 48 0.66 -0.26 -10.56
N HIS A 49 1.21 -0.90 -11.57
CA HIS A 49 0.45 -1.32 -12.74
C HIS A 49 0.29 -2.83 -12.73
N SER A 50 -0.89 -3.35 -13.09
CA SER A 50 -1.16 -4.80 -13.01
C SER A 50 -0.15 -5.64 -13.81
N THR A 51 0.36 -5.12 -14.92
CA THR A 51 1.38 -5.81 -15.74
C THR A 51 2.72 -5.97 -15.02
N THR A 52 3.11 -5.05 -14.13
CA THR A 52 4.38 -5.18 -13.40
C THR A 52 4.30 -6.30 -12.37
N ILE A 53 3.13 -6.49 -11.74
CA ILE A 53 2.85 -7.63 -10.87
C ILE A 53 2.97 -8.95 -11.64
N THR A 54 2.26 -9.05 -12.77
CA THR A 54 2.28 -10.25 -13.61
C THR A 54 3.69 -10.57 -14.08
N THR A 55 4.44 -9.57 -14.56
CA THR A 55 5.83 -9.72 -15.00
C THR A 55 6.74 -10.19 -13.87
N ALA A 56 6.62 -9.59 -12.68
CA ALA A 56 7.41 -9.98 -11.52
C ALA A 56 7.10 -11.42 -11.07
N ARG A 57 5.82 -11.82 -11.10
CA ARG A 57 5.39 -13.19 -10.79
C ARG A 57 5.98 -14.18 -11.79
N GLU A 58 5.88 -13.92 -13.08
CA GLU A 58 6.46 -14.77 -14.12
C GLU A 58 7.98 -14.87 -13.99
N HIS A 59 8.65 -13.74 -13.73
CA HIS A 59 10.09 -13.68 -13.51
C HIS A 59 10.52 -14.56 -12.33
N SER A 60 9.78 -14.53 -11.22
CA SER A 60 10.05 -15.36 -10.03
C SER A 60 10.04 -16.86 -10.33
N LEU A 61 9.28 -17.28 -11.35
CA LEU A 61 9.12 -18.67 -11.77
C LEU A 61 10.00 -19.07 -12.97
N GLN A 62 10.83 -18.18 -13.50
CA GLN A 62 11.67 -18.50 -14.66
C GLN A 62 12.62 -19.68 -14.41
N HIS A 63 13.08 -19.85 -13.18
CA HIS A 63 13.94 -20.97 -12.76
C HIS A 63 13.29 -22.36 -12.97
N VAL A 64 11.97 -22.43 -13.15
CA VAL A 64 11.24 -23.71 -13.33
C VAL A 64 11.49 -24.32 -14.70
N TRP A 65 11.72 -23.49 -15.72
CA TRP A 65 11.87 -23.94 -17.11
C TRP A 65 13.17 -23.47 -17.77
N LYS A 66 13.93 -22.58 -17.12
CA LYS A 66 15.31 -22.27 -17.52
C LYS A 66 16.31 -23.18 -16.78
N PRO A 67 17.44 -23.55 -17.41
CA PRO A 67 17.89 -23.13 -18.75
C PRO A 67 17.33 -23.97 -19.91
N ARG A 68 16.76 -25.16 -19.63
CA ARG A 68 16.27 -26.08 -20.67
C ARG A 68 14.75 -26.17 -20.66
N PHE A 69 14.14 -25.59 -21.68
CA PHE A 69 12.73 -25.73 -21.95
C PHE A 69 12.40 -27.18 -22.33
N SER A 70 11.34 -27.72 -21.71
CA SER A 70 10.73 -28.99 -22.09
C SER A 70 9.22 -28.90 -21.87
N PRO A 71 8.39 -29.68 -22.58
CA PRO A 71 6.95 -29.67 -22.35
C PRO A 71 6.55 -29.97 -20.88
N PRO A 72 7.20 -30.92 -20.16
CA PRO A 72 6.91 -31.13 -18.74
C PRO A 72 7.27 -29.92 -17.86
N THR A 73 8.45 -29.32 -18.05
CA THR A 73 8.86 -28.15 -17.26
C THR A 73 7.97 -26.93 -17.54
N TRP A 74 7.48 -26.79 -18.77
CA TRP A 74 6.51 -25.76 -19.13
C TRP A 74 5.15 -25.99 -18.47
N SER A 75 4.65 -27.22 -18.45
CA SER A 75 3.40 -27.57 -17.76
C SER A 75 3.51 -27.32 -16.25
N LEU A 76 4.65 -27.66 -15.63
CA LEU A 76 4.94 -27.36 -14.23
C LEU A 76 4.99 -25.85 -13.98
N TYR A 77 5.61 -25.07 -14.87
CA TYR A 77 5.62 -23.61 -14.80
C TYR A 77 4.20 -23.03 -14.83
N LYS A 78 3.37 -23.42 -15.82
CA LYS A 78 1.98 -22.96 -15.90
C LYS A 78 1.18 -23.32 -14.66
N LEU A 79 1.35 -24.53 -14.14
CA LEU A 79 0.70 -24.98 -12.92
C LEU A 79 1.10 -24.13 -11.72
N ARG A 80 2.39 -23.81 -11.57
CA ARG A 80 2.87 -22.92 -10.50
C ARG A 80 2.39 -21.49 -10.68
N LEU A 81 2.39 -20.97 -11.91
CA LEU A 81 1.90 -19.62 -12.21
C LEU A 81 0.41 -19.48 -11.87
N ALA A 82 -0.41 -20.46 -12.25
CA ALA A 82 -1.83 -20.50 -11.93
C ALA A 82 -2.07 -20.56 -10.41
N ARG A 83 -1.23 -21.29 -9.66
CA ARG A 83 -1.30 -21.36 -8.19
C ARG A 83 -0.92 -20.04 -7.50
N LEU A 84 0.02 -19.29 -8.07
CA LEU A 84 0.44 -17.99 -7.53
C LEU A 84 -0.45 -16.83 -7.97
N THR A 85 -1.24 -17.01 -9.02
CA THR A 85 -2.15 -15.99 -9.53
C THR A 85 -3.42 -16.01 -8.69
N PRO A 86 -3.74 -14.94 -7.97
CA PRO A 86 -4.94 -14.89 -7.15
C PRO A 86 -6.19 -14.90 -8.06
N PRO A 87 -7.30 -15.56 -7.66
CA PRO A 87 -8.56 -15.48 -8.38
C PRO A 87 -9.11 -14.06 -8.47
N ASP A 88 -8.86 -13.26 -7.42
CA ASP A 88 -9.21 -11.84 -7.36
C ASP A 88 -7.94 -10.99 -7.42
N ALA A 89 -7.73 -10.31 -8.55
CA ALA A 89 -6.58 -9.42 -8.77
C ALA A 89 -6.58 -8.20 -7.84
N ALA A 90 -7.72 -7.82 -7.24
CA ALA A 90 -7.75 -6.75 -6.24
C ALA A 90 -7.18 -7.19 -4.88
N ARG A 91 -7.05 -8.50 -4.63
CA ARG A 91 -6.51 -9.07 -3.39
C ARG A 91 -5.15 -9.71 -3.63
N ASP A 92 -4.35 -9.11 -4.50
CA ASP A 92 -3.06 -9.65 -4.87
C ASP A 92 -2.04 -9.53 -3.72
N PRO A 93 -1.33 -10.62 -3.36
CA PRO A 93 -0.32 -10.57 -2.30
C PRO A 93 0.81 -9.59 -2.59
N TYR A 94 1.11 -9.28 -3.85
CA TYR A 94 2.10 -8.26 -4.19
C TYR A 94 1.67 -6.85 -3.74
N ILE A 95 0.37 -6.54 -3.78
CA ILE A 95 -0.16 -5.25 -3.29
C ILE A 95 0.05 -5.15 -1.77
N ALA A 96 -0.27 -6.23 -1.04
CA ALA A 96 -0.03 -6.30 0.40
C ALA A 96 1.45 -6.14 0.74
N ALA A 97 2.34 -6.79 -0.02
CA ALA A 97 3.78 -6.71 0.19
C ALA A 97 4.32 -5.27 -0.04
N VAL A 98 3.82 -4.57 -1.06
CA VAL A 98 4.15 -3.16 -1.32
C VAL A 98 3.67 -2.25 -0.17
N LEU A 99 2.43 -2.42 0.29
CA LEU A 99 1.91 -1.68 1.44
C LEU A 99 2.77 -1.88 2.69
N ILE A 100 3.12 -3.14 2.99
CA ILE A 100 3.97 -3.45 4.14
C ILE A 100 5.36 -2.85 3.99
N ALA A 101 5.98 -2.98 2.82
CA ALA A 101 7.33 -2.46 2.59
C ALA A 101 7.38 -0.93 2.75
N MET A 102 6.38 -0.20 2.25
CA MET A 102 6.28 1.25 2.50
C MET A 102 6.17 1.56 4.00
N ALA A 103 5.36 0.81 4.74
CA ALA A 103 5.23 0.99 6.18
C ALA A 103 6.55 0.69 6.92
N GLN A 104 7.31 -0.31 6.48
CA GLN A 104 8.65 -0.62 6.98
C GLN A 104 9.61 0.54 6.73
N GLU A 105 9.58 1.16 5.56
CA GLU A 105 10.41 2.34 5.27
C GLU A 105 10.02 3.54 6.13
N GLN A 106 8.72 3.81 6.30
CA GLN A 106 8.24 4.84 7.23
C GLN A 106 8.75 4.57 8.66
N GLN A 107 8.70 3.32 9.13
CA GLN A 107 9.20 2.94 10.45
C GLN A 107 10.70 3.19 10.59
N VAL A 108 11.51 2.81 9.60
CA VAL A 108 12.96 3.03 9.61
C VAL A 108 13.30 4.52 9.70
N GLN A 109 12.58 5.36 8.94
CA GLN A 109 12.79 6.80 8.94
C GLN A 109 12.33 7.48 10.23
N GLN A 110 11.29 6.96 10.89
CA GLN A 110 10.70 7.55 12.08
C GLN A 110 11.24 6.98 13.41
N ARG A 111 12.03 5.90 13.36
CA ARG A 111 12.68 5.28 14.53
C ARG A 111 13.45 6.25 15.44
N PRO A 112 14.10 7.33 14.94
CA PRO A 112 14.76 8.30 15.82
C PRO A 112 13.80 9.17 16.64
N LEU A 113 12.52 9.26 16.25
CA LEU A 113 11.56 10.23 16.77
C LEU A 113 10.65 9.70 17.88
N ALA A 114 10.31 8.40 17.87
CA ALA A 114 9.37 7.82 18.82
C ALA A 114 9.52 6.28 18.96
N PRO A 115 9.10 5.69 20.10
CA PRO A 115 9.04 4.23 20.24
C PRO A 115 7.98 3.61 19.31
N SER A 116 8.40 2.62 18.52
CA SER A 116 7.61 1.95 17.47
C SER A 116 6.25 1.39 17.92
N ALA A 117 6.07 1.11 19.21
CA ALA A 117 4.97 0.30 19.72
C ALA A 117 3.57 0.95 19.62
N SER A 118 3.48 2.28 19.54
CA SER A 118 2.19 3.01 19.48
C SER A 118 1.91 3.63 18.12
N GLN A 119 2.79 3.43 17.14
CA GLN A 119 2.71 4.11 15.86
C GLN A 119 1.90 3.31 14.84
N VAL A 120 1.02 4.01 14.14
CA VAL A 120 0.28 3.48 12.98
C VAL A 120 0.80 4.17 11.73
N PHE A 121 1.28 3.39 10.78
CA PHE A 121 1.77 3.82 9.48
C PHE A 121 0.63 3.71 8.48
N CYS A 122 0.19 4.86 7.95
CA CYS A 122 -0.83 4.93 6.91
C CYS A 122 -0.15 4.98 5.54
N VAL A 123 -0.50 4.02 4.70
CA VAL A 123 0.08 3.84 3.36
C VAL A 123 -1.00 3.56 2.33
N HIS A 124 -0.76 4.01 1.11
CA HIS A 124 -1.72 3.90 0.01
C HIS A 124 -1.05 3.36 -1.26
N VAL A 125 -1.70 2.43 -1.95
CA VAL A 125 -1.29 1.96 -3.28
C VAL A 125 -2.39 2.20 -4.29
N LEU A 126 -2.06 2.94 -5.34
CA LEU A 126 -2.87 3.13 -6.54
C LEU A 126 -2.53 2.01 -7.52
N VAL A 127 -3.52 1.19 -7.88
CA VAL A 127 -3.35 0.10 -8.85
C VAL A 127 -4.12 0.41 -10.12
N GLY A 128 -3.38 0.61 -11.22
CA GLY A 128 -3.94 0.63 -12.57
C GLY A 128 -4.04 -0.78 -13.14
N ASN A 129 -5.05 -1.02 -13.97
CA ASN A 129 -5.24 -2.30 -14.63
C ASN A 129 -5.18 -2.14 -16.16
N ALA A 130 -4.34 -2.92 -16.83
CA ALA A 130 -4.24 -2.92 -18.30
C ALA A 130 -5.57 -3.26 -18.99
N ASP A 131 -6.40 -4.10 -18.37
CA ASP A 131 -7.68 -4.53 -18.93
C ASP A 131 -8.84 -3.59 -18.55
N ASP A 132 -8.63 -2.68 -17.59
CA ASP A 132 -9.63 -1.73 -17.13
C ASP A 132 -9.06 -0.31 -17.16
N ASN A 133 -9.34 0.39 -18.26
CA ASN A 133 -8.96 1.78 -18.47
C ASN A 133 -9.98 2.78 -17.92
N SER A 134 -11.00 2.30 -17.20
CA SER A 134 -12.09 3.14 -16.68
C SER A 134 -11.96 3.43 -15.19
N HIS A 135 -11.33 2.52 -14.43
CA HIS A 135 -11.12 2.67 -13.00
C HIS A 135 -9.67 2.49 -12.58
N ILE A 136 -9.28 3.22 -11.54
CA ILE A 136 -8.11 2.94 -10.71
C ILE A 136 -8.57 2.39 -9.38
N ARG A 137 -7.82 1.45 -8.80
CA ARG A 137 -8.09 0.96 -7.45
C ARG A 137 -7.16 1.64 -6.45
N VAL A 138 -7.71 2.07 -5.33
CA VAL A 138 -6.96 2.61 -4.20
C VAL A 138 -7.02 1.60 -3.07
N HIS A 139 -5.85 1.10 -2.69
CA HIS A 139 -5.66 0.24 -1.53
C HIS A 139 -5.05 1.06 -0.41
N THR A 140 -5.75 1.16 0.71
CA THR A 140 -5.29 1.89 1.91
C THR A 140 -5.05 0.89 3.01
N ALA A 141 -3.90 0.98 3.70
CA ALA A 141 -3.63 0.18 4.88
C ALA A 141 -3.12 1.04 6.04
N GLY A 142 -3.63 0.73 7.23
CA GLY A 142 -3.01 1.12 8.49
C GLY A 142 -2.21 -0.05 9.02
N VAL A 143 -0.92 0.16 9.27
CA VAL A 143 0.02 -0.87 9.74
C VAL A 143 0.61 -0.44 11.06
N THR A 144 0.48 -1.25 12.11
CA THR A 144 1.08 -0.91 13.40
C THR A 144 2.56 -1.27 13.44
N GLY A 145 3.37 -0.51 14.19
CA GLY A 145 4.78 -0.84 14.38
C GLY A 145 4.98 -2.22 15.01
N THR A 146 4.09 -2.63 15.92
CA THR A 146 4.12 -3.98 16.51
C THR A 146 3.87 -5.10 15.50
N PHE A 147 3.06 -4.85 14.47
CA PHE A 147 2.90 -5.79 13.36
C PHE A 147 4.18 -5.88 12.53
N LEU A 148 4.84 -4.76 12.25
CA LEU A 148 6.10 -4.73 11.51
C LEU A 148 7.25 -5.40 12.29
N ASP A 149 7.32 -5.19 13.60
CA ASP A 149 8.31 -5.82 14.48
C ASP A 149 8.15 -7.35 14.45
N LYS A 150 6.91 -7.86 14.40
CA LYS A 150 6.63 -9.29 14.22
C LYS A 150 7.12 -9.84 12.87
N LEU A 151 7.11 -9.04 11.80
CA LEU A 151 7.68 -9.45 10.52
C LEU A 151 9.21 -9.48 10.56
N ALA A 152 9.83 -8.60 11.35
CA ALA A 152 11.27 -8.58 11.55
C ALA A 152 11.74 -9.78 12.40
N ASP A 153 11.01 -10.09 13.47
CA ASP A 153 11.22 -11.27 14.31
C ASP A 153 9.95 -12.14 14.40
N PRO A 154 9.78 -13.11 13.49
CA PRO A 154 8.62 -14.00 13.48
C PRO A 154 8.50 -14.91 14.70
N LEU A 155 9.56 -15.09 15.51
CA LEU A 155 9.53 -15.93 16.71
C LEU A 155 8.98 -15.18 17.92
N SER A 156 9.00 -13.85 17.90
CA SER A 156 8.41 -13.00 18.94
C SER A 156 6.90 -13.23 19.10
N PRO A 157 6.32 -13.15 20.30
CA PRO A 157 4.87 -13.22 20.45
C PRO A 157 4.17 -12.03 19.77
N LEU A 158 3.04 -12.29 19.11
CA LEU A 158 2.26 -11.22 18.48
C LEU A 158 1.65 -10.33 19.56
N ALA A 159 1.95 -9.03 19.54
CA ALA A 159 1.33 -8.07 20.44
C ALA A 159 -0.19 -7.99 20.16
N PRO A 160 -1.06 -7.85 21.18
CA PRO A 160 -2.50 -7.67 20.98
C PRO A 160 -2.87 -6.45 20.13
N THR A 161 -1.97 -5.46 20.07
CA THR A 161 -2.11 -4.23 19.29
C THR A 161 -1.63 -4.37 17.85
N ALA A 162 -1.11 -5.53 17.44
CA ALA A 162 -0.64 -5.74 16.07
C ALA A 162 -1.82 -5.77 15.10
N CYS A 163 -1.84 -4.85 14.13
CA CYS A 163 -2.90 -4.76 13.14
C CYS A 163 -2.34 -4.45 11.75
N PHE A 164 -2.91 -5.13 10.76
CA PHE A 164 -2.71 -4.88 9.34
C PHE A 164 -4.03 -5.15 8.62
N GLN A 165 -4.67 -4.10 8.14
CA GLN A 165 -5.94 -4.20 7.43
C GLN A 165 -5.91 -3.36 6.17
N ILE A 166 -6.31 -3.97 5.05
CA ILE A 166 -6.34 -3.33 3.74
C ILE A 166 -7.78 -3.03 3.36
N TYR A 167 -8.04 -1.77 3.03
CA TYR A 167 -9.30 -1.29 2.48
C TYR A 167 -9.10 -1.01 1.00
N THR A 168 -10.04 -1.47 0.17
CA THR A 168 -9.97 -1.28 -1.28
C THR A 168 -11.17 -0.47 -1.73
N SER A 169 -10.92 0.50 -2.61
CA SER A 169 -11.94 1.29 -3.27
C SER A 169 -11.64 1.43 -4.76
N ALA A 170 -12.67 1.47 -5.58
CA ALA A 170 -12.54 1.72 -7.01
C ALA A 170 -12.94 3.17 -7.30
N LEU A 171 -12.14 3.85 -8.12
CA LEU A 171 -12.36 5.23 -8.54
C LEU A 171 -12.36 5.30 -10.05
N GLN A 172 -13.39 5.93 -10.62
CA GLN A 172 -13.39 6.24 -12.05
C GLN A 172 -12.33 7.28 -12.39
N TYR A 173 -11.69 7.16 -13.55
CA TYR A 173 -10.79 8.19 -14.06
C TYR A 173 -11.56 9.47 -14.41
N GLU A 174 -12.70 9.30 -15.07
CA GLU A 174 -13.55 10.42 -15.44
C GLU A 174 -14.46 10.84 -14.28
N PRO A 175 -14.76 12.15 -14.16
CA PRO A 175 -14.18 13.25 -14.93
C PRO A 175 -12.74 13.58 -14.47
N PHE A 176 -11.81 13.73 -15.42
CA PHE A 176 -10.40 14.00 -15.14
C PHE A 176 -10.13 15.25 -14.28
N PRO A 177 -10.85 16.38 -14.46
CA PRO A 177 -10.58 17.60 -13.69
C PRO A 177 -10.72 17.44 -12.17
N THR A 178 -11.60 16.54 -11.72
CA THR A 178 -11.81 16.29 -10.28
C THR A 178 -11.18 14.97 -9.81
N PHE A 179 -10.40 14.29 -10.67
CA PHE A 179 -9.81 13.00 -10.35
C PHE A 179 -8.89 13.08 -9.13
N GLN A 180 -7.99 14.06 -9.08
CA GLN A 180 -7.07 14.26 -7.95
C GLN A 180 -7.83 14.44 -6.64
N GLU A 181 -8.87 15.29 -6.63
CA GLU A 181 -9.70 15.54 -5.45
C GLU A 181 -10.40 14.27 -4.97
N ARG A 182 -10.92 13.46 -5.90
CA ARG A 182 -11.54 12.16 -5.58
C ARG A 182 -10.55 11.18 -4.97
N VAL A 183 -9.32 11.11 -5.51
CA VAL A 183 -8.25 10.27 -4.96
C VAL A 183 -7.88 10.69 -3.54
N VAL A 184 -7.65 11.99 -3.32
CA VAL A 184 -7.32 12.53 -2.00
C VAL A 184 -8.43 12.26 -0.99
N ARG A 185 -9.70 12.43 -1.40
CA ARG A 185 -10.87 12.17 -0.52
C ARG A 185 -10.97 10.71 -0.08
N VAL A 186 -10.56 9.78 -0.93
CA VAL A 186 -10.54 8.34 -0.62
C VAL A 186 -9.37 7.99 0.32
N MET A 187 -8.20 8.57 0.10
CA MET A 187 -7.02 8.33 0.95
C MET A 187 -7.17 8.97 2.33
N PHE A 188 -7.72 10.18 2.36
CA PHE A 188 -7.89 11.00 3.55
C PHE A 188 -9.36 11.42 3.69
N PRO A 189 -10.23 10.52 4.20
CA PRO A 189 -11.61 10.88 4.44
C PRO A 189 -11.65 11.95 5.54
N CYS A 190 -11.77 13.23 5.14
CA CYS A 190 -12.07 14.30 6.09
C CYS A 190 -13.35 13.90 6.82
N GLY A 191 -13.27 13.78 8.14
CA GLY A 191 -14.43 13.55 8.99
C GLY A 191 -15.52 14.54 8.59
N GLN A 192 -16.60 14.04 8.00
CA GLN A 192 -17.74 14.88 7.71
C GLN A 192 -18.15 15.50 9.04
N LYS A 193 -18.03 16.82 9.16
CA LYS A 193 -18.58 17.57 10.28
C LYS A 193 -20.01 17.09 10.42
N ARG A 194 -20.31 16.35 11.50
CA ARG A 194 -21.69 16.16 11.93
C ARG A 194 -22.26 17.57 11.98
N LYS A 195 -23.27 17.86 11.16
CA LYS A 195 -24.13 19.01 11.39
C LYS A 195 -24.60 18.86 12.83
N ILE A 196 -23.97 19.58 13.75
CA ILE A 196 -24.56 19.89 15.04
C ILE A 196 -25.80 20.68 14.64
N GLY A 197 -26.95 20.00 14.67
CA GLY A 197 -28.23 20.66 14.62
C GLY A 197 -28.30 21.54 15.86
N MET A 198 -27.89 22.80 15.69
CA MET A 198 -28.29 23.89 16.56
C MET A 198 -29.76 24.14 16.22
N GLY A 199 -30.63 23.33 16.81
CA GLY A 199 -32.05 23.62 16.93
C GLY A 199 -32.23 24.26 18.29
N ASP A 200 -32.44 25.57 18.26
CA ASP A 200 -32.75 26.40 19.42
C ASP A 200 -33.90 25.82 20.26
N GLY A 201 -33.76 25.98 21.57
CA GLY A 201 -34.84 25.74 22.51
C GLY A 201 -35.90 26.84 22.47
N ALA A 202 -37.16 26.41 22.53
CA ALA A 202 -38.29 27.08 23.17
C ALA A 202 -39.27 25.92 23.46
N GLY A 203 -39.64 25.61 24.69
CA GLY A 203 -40.33 26.51 25.61
C GLY A 203 -41.83 26.27 25.47
N ASP A 204 -42.39 25.58 26.47
CA ASP A 204 -43.79 25.61 26.95
C ASP A 204 -44.83 24.50 26.58
N GLU A 205 -45.65 24.26 27.61
CA GLU A 205 -46.93 23.53 27.78
C GLU A 205 -46.85 22.01 28.11
N VAL A 206 -47.13 21.55 29.35
CA VAL A 206 -48.42 21.46 30.09
C VAL A 206 -49.45 20.72 29.22
N TRP A 207 -49.88 19.47 29.48
CA TRP A 207 -50.42 18.83 30.69
C TRP A 207 -49.89 17.39 30.88
#